data_AF-A0A2U1LXT2-F1
#
_entry.id   AF-A0A2U1LXT2-F1
#
_cell.length_a   1.000
_cell.length_b   1.000
_cell.length_c   1.000
_cell.angle_alpha   90.00
_cell.angle_beta   90.00
_cell.angle_gamma   90.00
#
_symmetry.space_group_name_H-M   'P 1'
#
loop_
_entity.id
_entity.type
_entity.pdbx_description
1 polymer ?
#
loop_
_entity_poly.entity_id
_entity_poly.type
_entity_poly.pdbx_seq_one_letter_code
_entity_poly.pdbx_strand_id
1 'polypeptide(L)'
;MVDAWGGRSLFQAILKTLNQVVVKHGVSIPSIAVKFVLDQPFVAGSMVGVRLGVSEHIKDYTAIFLLKLDEEDVNIIQEVISKGKDLNVISQICFSLRLHKV
;
A
#
# COMPACT_ATOMS: atom_id res chain seq x y z
N MET A 1 -4.63 -12.87 -9.55
CA MET A 1 -4.51 -12.13 -8.25
C MET A 1 -5.52 -11.01 -8.15
N VAL A 2 -5.57 -10.05 -9.08
CA VAL A 2 -6.61 -8.99 -9.10
C VAL A 2 -8.02 -9.57 -9.20
N ASP A 3 -8.23 -10.58 -10.05
CA ASP A 3 -9.52 -11.26 -10.19
C ASP A 3 -9.92 -12.08 -8.94
N ALA A 4 -8.94 -12.52 -8.14
CA ALA A 4 -9.18 -13.24 -6.90
C ALA A 4 -9.60 -12.30 -5.75
N TRP A 5 -9.10 -11.05 -5.76
CA TRP A 5 -9.44 -10.04 -4.76
C TRP A 5 -10.83 -9.42 -4.99
N GLY A 6 -11.20 -9.15 -6.23
CA GLY A 6 -12.49 -8.48 -6.51
C GLY A 6 -12.64 -7.99 -7.94
N GLY A 7 -11.76 -8.45 -8.85
CA GLY A 7 -11.78 -8.05 -10.25
C GLY A 7 -11.10 -6.72 -10.51
N ARG A 8 -10.95 -6.42 -11.80
CA ARG A 8 -10.34 -5.18 -12.29
C ARG A 8 -11.14 -3.93 -11.91
N SER A 9 -12.46 -4.04 -11.79
CA SER A 9 -13.33 -2.91 -11.44
C SER A 9 -13.05 -2.40 -10.03
N LEU A 10 -12.87 -3.30 -9.06
CA LEU A 10 -12.52 -2.93 -7.69
C LEU A 10 -11.09 -2.36 -7.61
N PHE A 11 -10.16 -2.93 -8.39
CA PHE A 11 -8.80 -2.41 -8.50
C PHE A 11 -8.74 -0.99 -9.07
N GLN A 12 -9.59 -0.69 -10.05
CA GLN A 12 -9.72 0.68 -10.55
C GLN A 12 -10.40 1.62 -9.55
N ALA A 13 -11.34 1.12 -8.75
CA ALA A 13 -11.98 1.91 -7.69
C ALA A 13 -10.97 2.34 -6.61
N ILE A 14 -10.11 1.42 -6.14
CA ILE A 14 -9.08 1.77 -5.16
C ILE A 14 -8.02 2.70 -5.75
N LEU A 15 -7.61 2.51 -7.02
CA LEU A 15 -6.68 3.43 -7.66
C LEU A 15 -7.25 4.85 -7.81
N LYS A 16 -8.54 4.99 -8.16
CA LYS A 16 -9.21 6.30 -8.19
C LYS A 16 -9.24 6.95 -6.82
N THR A 17 -9.51 6.17 -5.79
CA THR A 17 -9.54 6.62 -4.40
C THR A 17 -8.16 7.10 -3.95
N LEU A 18 -7.12 6.29 -4.20
CA LEU A 18 -5.74 6.67 -3.93
C LEU A 18 -5.32 7.92 -4.71
N ASN A 19 -5.81 8.10 -5.94
CA ASN A 19 -5.52 9.30 -6.72
C ASN A 19 -6.09 10.58 -6.08
N GLN A 20 -7.24 10.49 -5.41
CA GLN A 20 -7.79 11.63 -4.65
C GLN A 20 -6.87 12.00 -3.47
N VAL A 21 -6.36 10.99 -2.75
CA VAL A 21 -5.41 11.19 -1.65
C VAL A 21 -4.05 11.71 -2.15
N VAL A 22 -3.58 11.23 -3.31
CA VAL A 22 -2.39 11.75 -4.00
C VAL A 22 -2.52 13.24 -4.31
N VAL A 23 -3.66 13.67 -4.85
CA VAL A 23 -3.89 15.09 -5.17
C VAL A 23 -3.88 15.95 -3.91
N LYS A 24 -4.41 15.45 -2.78
CA LYS A 24 -4.40 16.13 -1.49
C LYS A 24 -2.97 16.31 -0.93
N HIS A 25 -2.16 15.25 -0.98
CA HIS A 25 -0.83 15.21 -0.34
C HIS A 25 0.33 15.57 -1.28
N GLY A 26 0.10 15.64 -2.60
CA GLY A 26 1.12 15.98 -3.60
C GLY A 26 2.22 14.92 -3.79
N VAL A 27 1.98 13.69 -3.35
CA VAL A 27 2.95 12.57 -3.38
C VAL A 27 2.51 11.47 -4.33
N SER A 28 3.41 10.55 -4.67
CA SER A 28 3.09 9.43 -5.55
C SER A 28 2.16 8.38 -4.88
N ILE A 29 1.36 7.67 -5.69
CA ILE A 29 0.55 6.52 -5.23
C ILE A 29 1.38 5.49 -4.43
N PRO A 30 2.57 5.05 -4.89
CA PRO A 30 3.36 4.08 -4.13
C PRO A 30 3.83 4.64 -2.79
N SER A 31 4.09 5.96 -2.67
CA SER A 31 4.45 6.57 -1.39
C SER A 31 3.33 6.43 -0.35
N ILE A 32 2.08 6.69 -0.75
CA ILE A 32 0.90 6.51 0.12
C ILE A 32 0.71 5.04 0.49
N ALA A 33 0.84 4.13 -0.49
CA ALA A 33 0.67 2.70 -0.24
C ALA A 33 1.71 2.15 0.76
N VAL A 34 2.97 2.57 0.62
CA VAL A 34 4.04 2.17 1.54
C VAL A 34 3.79 2.76 2.94
N LYS A 35 3.42 4.04 3.02
CA LYS A 35 3.10 4.68 4.30
C LYS A 35 1.94 3.99 5.02
N PHE A 36 0.87 3.69 4.29
CA PHE A 36 -0.30 2.98 4.83
C PHE A 36 0.06 1.59 5.40
N VAL A 37 1.01 0.87 4.79
CA VAL A 37 1.48 -0.42 5.31
C VAL A 37 2.39 -0.22 6.53
N LEU A 38 3.27 0.79 6.51
CA LEU A 38 4.16 1.12 7.63
C LEU A 38 3.42 1.60 8.88
N ASP A 39 2.25 2.22 8.73
CA ASP A 39 1.44 2.69 9.86
C ASP A 39 0.69 1.56 10.59
N GLN A 40 0.78 0.31 10.11
CA GLN A 40 0.16 -0.83 10.79
C GLN A 40 1.02 -1.33 11.96
N PRO A 41 0.41 -1.68 13.11
CA PRO A 41 1.14 -1.99 14.34
C PRO A 41 2.05 -3.23 14.26
N PHE A 42 1.85 -4.11 13.28
CA PHE A 42 2.61 -5.36 13.11
C PHE A 42 3.66 -5.30 11.98
N VAL A 43 3.90 -4.13 11.39
CA VAL A 43 4.83 -3.97 10.26
C VAL A 43 6.09 -3.25 10.73
N ALA A 44 7.23 -3.93 10.69
CA ALA A 44 8.53 -3.35 11.06
C ALA A 44 9.18 -2.55 9.92
N GLY A 45 8.75 -2.75 8.67
CA GLY A 45 9.33 -2.09 7.51
C GLY A 45 8.69 -2.55 6.20
N SER A 46 8.90 -1.77 5.13
CA SER A 46 8.44 -2.07 3.77
C SER A 46 9.62 -1.95 2.81
N MET A 47 9.79 -2.94 1.93
CA MET A 47 10.82 -2.91 0.89
C MET A 47 10.22 -2.44 -0.42
N VAL A 48 10.80 -1.39 -1.00
CA VAL A 48 10.39 -0.82 -2.28
C VAL A 48 11.47 -1.12 -3.32
N GLY A 49 11.15 -1.95 -4.31
CA GLY A 49 12.02 -2.19 -5.46
C GLY A 49 11.84 -1.11 -6.51
N VAL A 50 12.92 -0.38 -6.83
CA VAL A 50 12.92 0.63 -7.90
C VAL A 50 13.80 0.18 -9.07
N ARG A 51 13.34 0.41 -10.31
CA ARG A 51 14.16 0.22 -11.51
C ARG A 51 14.98 1.47 -11.76
N LEU A 52 16.28 1.39 -11.54
CA LEU A 52 17.22 2.50 -11.78
C LEU A 52 17.30 2.79 -13.29
N GLY A 53 17.09 4.04 -13.70
CA GLY A 53 17.30 4.51 -15.08
C GLY A 53 16.07 5.03 -15.83
N VAL A 54 14.85 4.83 -15.33
CA VAL A 54 13.60 5.31 -16.00
C VAL A 54 12.88 6.41 -15.20
N SER A 55 13.12 6.49 -13.88
CA SER A 55 12.48 7.47 -13.00
C SER A 55 13.23 7.62 -11.67
N GLU A 56 13.48 8.86 -11.25
CA GLU A 56 14.12 9.19 -9.95
C GLU A 56 13.11 9.05 -8.79
N HIS A 57 12.67 7.82 -8.48
CA HIS A 57 11.79 7.54 -7.33
C HIS A 57 12.50 7.65 -5.96
N ILE A 58 13.77 8.05 -5.95
CA ILE A 58 14.55 8.27 -4.73
C ILE A 58 13.98 9.46 -3.94
N LYS A 59 13.54 10.52 -4.63
CA LYS A 59 12.92 11.70 -3.99
C LYS A 59 11.55 11.36 -3.38
N ASP A 60 10.81 10.46 -4.04
CA ASP A 60 9.51 9.97 -3.55
C ASP A 60 9.64 9.20 -2.23
N TYR A 61 10.81 8.59 -1.95
CA TYR A 61 11.06 7.87 -0.70
C TYR A 61 11.21 8.79 0.51
N THR A 62 11.87 9.95 0.34
CA THR A 62 11.95 10.96 1.42
C THR A 62 10.56 11.50 1.77
N ALA A 63 9.68 11.65 0.76
CA ALA A 63 8.30 12.07 0.98
C ALA A 63 7.50 11.07 1.82
N ILE A 64 7.79 9.76 1.77
CA ILE A 64 7.11 8.73 2.58
C ILE A 64 7.31 8.96 4.08
N PHE A 65 8.52 9.35 4.49
CA PHE A 65 8.83 9.58 5.91
C PHE A 65 8.18 10.86 6.45
N LEU A 66 8.00 11.87 5.60
CA LEU A 66 7.39 13.16 5.97
C LEU A 66 5.87 13.15 5.81
N LEU A 67 5.33 12.22 5.03
CA LEU A 67 3.89 12.04 4.84
C LEU A 67 3.25 11.58 6.15
N LYS A 68 2.11 12.19 6.49
CA LYS A 68 1.24 11.72 7.55
C LYS A 68 -0.15 11.56 6.96
N LEU A 69 -0.66 10.32 6.91
CA LEU A 69 -2.04 10.10 6.51
C LEU A 69 -2.97 10.55 7.64
N ASP A 70 -4.01 11.28 7.27
CA ASP A 70 -5.09 11.61 8.19
C ASP A 70 -6.01 10.41 8.37
N GLU A 71 -6.74 10.37 9.49
CA GLU A 71 -7.69 9.30 9.78
C GLU A 71 -8.79 9.18 8.71
N GLU A 72 -9.19 10.32 8.11
CA GLU A 72 -10.10 10.35 6.97
C GLU A 72 -9.54 9.62 5.75
N ASP A 73 -8.26 9.85 5.41
CA ASP A 73 -7.62 9.20 4.26
C ASP A 73 -7.53 7.69 4.48
N VAL A 74 -7.18 7.29 5.71
CA VAL A 74 -7.14 5.87 6.12
C VAL A 74 -8.53 5.24 6.02
N ASN A 75 -9.58 5.92 6.50
CA ASN A 75 -10.95 5.41 6.46
C ASN A 75 -11.47 5.21 5.04
N ILE A 76 -11.24 6.17 4.15
CA ILE A 76 -11.69 6.06 2.75
C ILE A 76 -10.96 4.90 2.04
N ILE A 77 -9.66 4.71 2.31
CA ILE A 77 -8.89 3.58 1.77
C ILE A 77 -9.42 2.24 2.34
N GLN A 78 -9.66 2.16 3.65
CA GLN A 78 -10.19 0.97 4.31
C GLN A 78 -11.58 0.59 3.80
N GLU A 79 -12.44 1.57 3.54
CA GLU A 79 -13.78 1.32 3.01
C GLU A 79 -13.72 0.60 1.66
N VAL A 80 -12.81 1.01 0.77
CA VAL A 80 -12.65 0.35 -0.53
C VAL A 80 -11.98 -1.02 -0.40
N ILE A 81 -11.01 -1.17 0.51
CA ILE A 81 -10.36 -2.45 0.78
C ILE A 81 -11.36 -3.48 1.32
N SER A 82 -12.29 -3.05 2.19
CA SER A 82 -13.33 -3.92 2.78
C SER A 82 -14.31 -4.50 1.75
N LYS A 83 -14.44 -3.86 0.59
CA LYS A 83 -15.26 -4.35 -0.53
C LYS A 83 -14.56 -5.47 -1.32
N GLY A 84 -13.26 -5.66 -1.10
CA GLY A 84 -12.50 -6.78 -1.65
C GLY A 84 -12.64 -8.04 -0.82
N LYS A 85 -12.44 -9.20 -1.45
CA LYS A 85 -12.35 -10.49 -0.77
C LYS A 85 -11.08 -10.56 0.04
N ASP A 86 -11.17 -11.14 1.23
CA ASP A 86 -10.03 -11.45 2.09
C ASP A 86 -8.95 -12.23 1.31
N LEU A 87 -7.86 -11.56 0.98
CA LEU A 87 -6.66 -12.16 0.40
C LEU A 87 -5.79 -12.87 1.44
N ASN A 88 -6.28 -13.04 2.67
CA ASN A 88 -5.60 -13.79 3.72
C ASN A 88 -5.33 -15.27 3.35
N VAL A 89 -6.04 -15.79 2.34
CA VAL A 89 -5.79 -17.13 1.79
C VAL A 89 -4.55 -17.17 0.89
N ILE A 90 -4.10 -16.03 0.35
CA ILE A 90 -2.95 -15.95 -0.58
C ILE A 90 -1.69 -15.40 0.12
N SER A 91 -1.84 -14.57 1.16
CA SER A 91 -0.71 -14.01 1.92
C SER A 91 0.00 -15.04 2.83
N GLN A 92 -0.65 -16.17 3.16
CA GLN A 92 -0.01 -17.25 3.93
C GLN A 92 1.20 -17.90 3.23
N ILE A 93 1.37 -17.72 1.92
CA ILE A 93 2.56 -18.23 1.21
C ILE A 93 3.80 -17.37 1.50
N CYS A 94 3.65 -16.10 1.93
CA CYS A 94 4.79 -15.22 2.22
C CYS A 94 5.08 -15.05 3.73
N PHE A 95 4.12 -15.36 4.62
CA PHE A 95 4.33 -15.29 6.07
C PHE A 95 5.07 -16.49 6.67
N SER A 96 5.54 -17.43 5.84
CA SER A 96 6.34 -18.58 6.26
C SER A 96 7.85 -18.35 6.14
N LEU A 97 8.36 -17.19 6.58
CA LEU A 97 9.70 -17.17 7.17
C LEU A 97 9.53 -17.36 8.68
N ARG A 98 9.31 -18.62 9.04
CA ARG A 98 9.47 -19.13 10.40
C ARG A 98 10.95 -18.94 10.75
N LEU A 99 11.30 -17.82 11.37
CA LEU A 99 12.53 -17.68 12.14
C LEU A 99 12.45 -18.70 13.28
N HIS A 100 12.91 -19.90 12.98
CA HIS A 100 13.04 -20.99 13.92
C HIS A 100 14.28 -20.71 14.76
N LYS A 101 14.04 -20.55 16.06
CA LYS A 101 14.98 -20.75 17.17
C LYS A 101 16.05 -19.67 17.43
N VAL A 102 15.78 -18.92 18.50
CA VAL A 102 16.73 -18.83 19.64
C VAL A 102 16.94 -20.24 20.20
#